data_AF-A0AA36GZU0-F1
#
_entry.id   AF-A0AA36GZU0-F1
#
_cell.length_a   1.000
_cell.length_b   1.000
_cell.length_c   1.000
_cell.angle_alpha   90.00
_cell.angle_beta   90.00
_cell.angle_gamma   90.00
#
_symmetry.space_group_name_H-M   'P 1'
#
loop_
_entity.id
_entity.type
_entity.pdbx_description
1 polymer ?
#
loop_
_entity_poly.entity_id
_entity_poly.type
_entity_poly.pdbx_seq_one_letter_code
_entity_poly.pdbx_strand_id
1 'polypeptide(L)'
;MDNKQLDAYYQDLSFDPADNNLDIFNIRLQHKQLTFSQTDRSDFLGQPGTVNSWYQPELNSITFPADIFQPSYFRPLWPASINYGGMGIVAGHELTHGLDDEGVQWGPSGALSTSSCTNCTG
;
A
#
# COMPACT_ATOMS: atom_id res chain seq x y z
N MET A 1 -9.72 -15.66 -6.33
CA MET A 1 -9.49 -15.60 -4.88
C MET A 1 -9.14 -17.02 -4.44
N ASP A 2 -8.00 -17.21 -3.78
CA ASP A 2 -7.61 -18.51 -3.24
C ASP A 2 -8.04 -18.59 -1.78
N ASN A 3 -9.13 -19.32 -1.52
CA ASN A 3 -9.68 -19.44 -0.17
C ASN A 3 -8.71 -20.13 0.80
N LYS A 4 -7.86 -21.04 0.32
CA LYS A 4 -6.91 -21.74 1.20
C LYS A 4 -5.85 -20.79 1.73
N GLN A 5 -5.36 -19.89 0.88
CA GLN A 5 -4.41 -18.85 1.29
C GLN A 5 -5.07 -17.83 2.22
N LEU A 6 -6.33 -17.48 1.96
CA LEU A 6 -7.09 -16.57 2.82
C LEU A 6 -7.32 -17.15 4.22
N ASP A 7 -7.76 -18.40 4.29
CA ASP A 7 -7.99 -19.11 5.56
C ASP A 7 -6.69 -19.25 6.35
N ALA A 8 -5.58 -19.58 5.67
CA ALA A 8 -4.25 -19.66 6.29
C ALA A 8 -3.77 -18.29 6.82
N TYR A 9 -4.07 -17.19 6.11
CA TYR A 9 -3.70 -15.83 6.54
C TYR A 9 -4.41 -15.44 7.85
N TYR A 10 -5.67 -15.83 8.03
CA TYR A 10 -6.47 -15.49 9.21
C TYR A 10 -6.52 -16.60 10.28
N GLN A 11 -5.77 -17.68 10.14
CA GLN A 11 -5.86 -18.86 11.03
C GLN A 11 -5.65 -18.55 12.52
N ASP A 12 -4.83 -17.55 12.82
CA ASP A 12 -4.49 -17.14 14.19
C ASP A 12 -5.47 -16.10 14.77
N LEU A 13 -6.45 -15.66 13.98
CA LEU A 13 -7.47 -14.69 14.39
C LEU A 13 -8.67 -15.43 14.99
N SER A 14 -8.81 -15.36 16.31
CA SER A 14 -9.99 -15.83 17.04
C SER A 14 -10.89 -14.65 17.35
N PHE A 15 -12.19 -14.80 17.11
CA PHE A 15 -13.18 -13.77 17.43
C PHE A 15 -13.93 -14.17 18.70
N ASP A 16 -13.65 -13.49 19.81
CA ASP A 16 -14.52 -13.52 20.99
C ASP A 16 -15.54 -12.35 20.88
N PRO A 17 -16.86 -12.61 20.91
CA PRO A 17 -17.88 -11.56 20.89
C PRO A 17 -17.78 -10.55 22.04
N ALA A 18 -17.05 -10.86 23.12
CA ALA A 18 -16.79 -9.96 24.24
C ALA A 18 -15.58 -9.02 24.02
N ASP A 19 -14.72 -9.31 23.04
CA ASP A 19 -13.50 -8.54 22.76
C ASP A 19 -13.66 -7.56 21.57
N ASN A 20 -12.93 -6.45 21.63
CA ASN A 20 -12.77 -5.51 20.52
C ASN A 20 -11.79 -6.06 19.45
N ASN A 21 -12.15 -7.18 18.83
CA ASN A 21 -11.28 -7.92 17.89
C ASN A 21 -10.75 -7.06 16.72
N LEU A 22 -11.41 -5.95 16.39
CA LEU A 22 -10.96 -5.00 15.38
C LEU A 22 -9.66 -4.30 15.78
N ASP A 23 -9.50 -3.94 17.04
CA ASP A 23 -8.28 -3.27 17.54
C ASP A 23 -7.11 -4.25 17.56
N ILE A 24 -7.34 -5.48 18.00
CA ILE A 24 -6.35 -6.57 17.98
C ILE A 24 -5.90 -6.85 16.55
N PHE A 25 -6.84 -6.88 15.60
CA PHE A 25 -6.53 -7.07 14.18
C PHE A 25 -5.64 -5.94 13.63
N ASN A 26 -5.98 -4.69 13.90
CA ASN A 26 -5.20 -3.53 13.46
C ASN A 26 -3.80 -3.51 14.08
N ILE A 27 -3.68 -3.85 15.37
CA ILE A 27 -2.38 -3.96 16.06
C ILE A 27 -1.53 -5.06 15.42
N ARG A 28 -2.13 -6.21 15.05
CA ARG A 28 -1.39 -7.30 14.39
C ARG A 28 -0.87 -6.89 13.00
N LEU A 29 -1.68 -6.18 12.22
CA LEU A 29 -1.25 -5.64 10.92
C LEU A 29 -0.07 -4.66 11.10
N GLN A 30 -0.17 -3.72 12.03
CA GLN A 30 0.92 -2.79 12.33
C GLN A 30 2.18 -3.52 12.85
N HIS A 31 2.02 -4.50 13.74
CA HIS A 31 3.14 -5.28 14.23
C HIS A 31 3.86 -6.02 13.10
N LYS A 32 3.12 -6.62 12.16
CA LYS A 32 3.71 -7.27 10.97
C LYS A 32 4.54 -6.30 10.14
N GLN A 33 4.10 -5.06 10.00
CA GLN A 33 4.86 -3.99 9.33
C GLN A 33 6.12 -3.57 10.09
N LEU A 34 6.15 -3.68 11.42
CA LEU A 34 7.31 -3.30 12.21
C LEU A 34 8.34 -4.44 12.34
N THR A 35 7.91 -5.69 12.17
CA THR A 35 8.76 -6.88 12.38
C THR A 35 9.12 -7.63 11.10
N PHE A 36 8.84 -7.10 9.91
CA PHE A 36 9.23 -7.79 8.67
C PHE A 36 10.76 -7.87 8.57
N SER A 37 11.29 -9.06 8.31
CA SER A 37 12.73 -9.29 8.15
C SER A 37 13.20 -9.07 6.71
N GLN A 38 12.27 -9.13 5.75
CA GLN A 38 12.53 -8.96 4.33
C GLN A 38 11.32 -8.30 3.65
N THR A 39 11.59 -7.43 2.67
CA THR A 39 10.61 -6.85 1.76
C THR A 39 9.72 -7.93 1.14
N ASP A 40 8.44 -7.95 1.51
CA ASP A 40 7.42 -8.83 0.93
C ASP A 40 6.43 -7.98 0.12
N ARG A 41 6.36 -8.22 -1.19
CA ARG A 41 5.47 -7.51 -2.12
C ARG A 41 4.18 -8.30 -2.43
N SER A 42 3.93 -9.39 -1.72
CA SER A 42 2.74 -10.22 -1.89
C SER A 42 1.58 -9.81 -0.98
N ASP A 43 1.83 -8.95 0.01
CA ASP A 43 0.83 -8.38 0.91
C ASP A 43 0.75 -6.86 0.72
N PHE A 44 -0.46 -6.32 0.77
CA PHE A 44 -0.74 -4.90 0.61
C PHE A 44 -0.90 -4.17 1.96
N LEU A 45 -0.92 -4.91 3.07
CA LEU A 45 -0.93 -4.39 4.45
C LEU A 45 -2.15 -3.48 4.74
N GLY A 46 -3.20 -3.60 3.93
CA GLY A 46 -4.41 -2.80 3.98
C GLY A 46 -5.57 -3.53 3.31
N GLN A 47 -6.80 -3.10 3.59
CA GLN A 47 -8.00 -3.75 3.09
C GLN A 47 -8.33 -3.31 1.65
N PRO A 48 -8.78 -4.21 0.77
CA PRO A 48 -9.13 -3.86 -0.61
C PRO A 48 -10.34 -2.92 -0.70
N GLY A 49 -11.18 -2.87 0.34
CA GLY A 49 -12.36 -2.00 0.44
C GLY A 49 -12.06 -0.57 0.90
N THR A 50 -10.80 -0.14 0.83
CA THR A 50 -10.39 1.20 1.25
C THR A 50 -10.47 2.16 0.06
N VAL A 51 -11.17 3.28 0.20
CA VAL A 51 -11.14 4.37 -0.79
C VAL A 51 -9.92 5.24 -0.52
N ASN A 52 -8.74 4.74 -0.88
CA ASN A 52 -7.46 5.45 -0.73
C ASN A 52 -6.43 4.93 -1.73
N SER A 53 -5.24 5.52 -1.77
CA SER A 53 -4.04 5.00 -2.42
C SER A 53 -2.84 5.27 -1.52
N TRP A 54 -1.76 4.52 -1.70
CA TRP A 54 -0.52 4.77 -0.95
C TRP A 54 0.72 4.28 -1.69
N TYR A 55 1.82 4.97 -1.44
CA TYR A 55 3.19 4.54 -1.71
C TYR A 55 3.81 3.93 -0.45
N GLN A 56 4.54 2.82 -0.62
CA GLN A 56 5.30 2.15 0.43
C GLN A 56 6.80 2.19 0.06
N PRO A 57 7.59 3.08 0.67
CA PRO A 57 9.01 3.22 0.35
C PRO A 57 9.83 1.95 0.60
N GLU A 58 9.53 1.20 1.66
CA GLU A 58 10.20 -0.05 2.05
C GLU A 58 10.00 -1.17 1.01
N LEU A 59 8.92 -1.06 0.23
CA LEU A 59 8.58 -1.99 -0.84
C LEU A 59 8.85 -1.42 -2.23
N ASN A 60 9.14 -0.12 -2.33
CA ASN A 60 9.10 0.67 -3.56
C ASN A 60 7.88 0.28 -4.41
N SER A 61 6.68 0.43 -3.82
CA SER A 61 5.42 -0.07 -4.38
C SER A 61 4.32 0.97 -4.25
N ILE A 62 3.48 1.08 -5.29
CA ILE A 62 2.25 1.87 -5.28
C ILE A 62 1.07 0.91 -5.23
N THR A 63 0.13 1.16 -4.32
CA THR A 63 -1.09 0.35 -4.18
C THR A 63 -2.35 1.17 -4.48
N PHE A 64 -3.18 0.62 -5.37
CA PHE A 64 -4.54 1.11 -5.64
C PHE A 64 -5.55 0.02 -5.26
N PRO A 65 -6.18 0.10 -4.07
CA PRO A 65 -7.29 -0.75 -3.67
C PRO A 65 -8.45 -0.71 -4.67
N ALA A 66 -9.30 -1.74 -4.66
CA ALA A 66 -10.39 -1.84 -5.62
C ALA A 66 -11.41 -0.69 -5.49
N ASP A 67 -11.67 -0.23 -4.26
CA ASP A 67 -12.72 0.73 -3.98
C ASP A 67 -12.38 2.18 -4.38
N ILE A 68 -11.13 2.49 -4.75
CA ILE A 68 -10.80 3.78 -5.36
C ILE A 68 -11.28 3.87 -6.82
N PHE A 69 -11.51 2.74 -7.50
CA PHE A 69 -11.96 2.68 -8.89
C PHE A 69 -13.47 2.88 -9.07
N GLN A 70 -14.01 3.91 -8.42
CA GLN A 70 -15.44 4.26 -8.42
C GLN A 70 -15.71 5.63 -9.07
N PRO A 71 -16.98 6.00 -9.37
CA PRO A 71 -17.29 7.31 -9.92
C PRO A 71 -16.77 8.40 -8.97
N SER A 72 -16.35 9.52 -9.57
CA SER A 72 -15.53 10.60 -9.02
C SER A 72 -14.05 10.43 -9.35
N TYR A 73 -13.56 9.19 -9.47
CA TYR A 73 -12.16 8.91 -9.80
C TYR A 73 -11.98 8.18 -11.13
N PHE A 74 -12.76 7.12 -11.37
CA PHE A 74 -12.64 6.29 -12.58
C PHE A 74 -13.95 5.66 -13.03
N ARG A 75 -14.17 5.67 -14.34
CA ARG A 75 -15.09 4.76 -15.02
C ARG A 75 -14.53 4.30 -16.37
N PRO A 76 -14.62 3.00 -16.71
CA PRO A 76 -14.10 2.50 -17.98
C PRO A 76 -14.64 3.20 -19.23
N LEU A 77 -15.87 3.70 -19.17
CA LEU A 77 -16.58 4.32 -20.30
C LEU A 77 -16.53 5.85 -20.31
N TRP A 78 -15.82 6.49 -19.37
CA TRP A 78 -15.67 7.95 -19.36
C TRP A 78 -14.63 8.41 -20.38
N PRO A 79 -14.73 9.67 -20.87
CA PRO A 79 -13.67 10.28 -21.67
C PRO A 79 -12.32 10.13 -20.98
N ALA A 80 -11.28 9.81 -21.76
CA ALA A 80 -9.94 9.61 -21.23
C ALA A 80 -9.47 10.81 -20.41
N SER A 81 -9.80 12.04 -20.83
CA SER A 81 -9.47 13.27 -20.10
C SER A 81 -10.00 13.29 -18.66
N ILE A 82 -11.20 12.76 -18.42
CA ILE A 82 -11.79 12.68 -17.08
C ILE A 82 -11.08 11.61 -16.26
N ASN A 83 -10.79 10.44 -16.84
CA ASN A 83 -10.05 9.37 -16.14
C ASN A 83 -8.61 9.78 -15.81
N TYR A 84 -7.93 10.49 -16.71
CA TYR A 84 -6.60 11.06 -16.44
C TYR A 84 -6.64 12.17 -15.39
N GLY A 85 -7.68 13.01 -15.39
CA GLY A 85 -7.88 14.03 -14.36
C GLY A 85 -8.23 13.45 -12.98
N GLY A 86 -8.97 12.34 -12.94
CA GLY A 86 -9.31 11.64 -11.70
C GLY A 86 -8.17 10.72 -11.24
N MET A 87 -8.17 9.48 -11.71
CA MET A 87 -7.15 8.49 -11.32
C MET A 87 -5.74 8.81 -11.81
N GLY A 88 -5.57 9.51 -12.94
CA GLY A 88 -4.22 9.85 -13.40
C GLY A 88 -3.49 10.79 -12.44
N ILE A 89 -4.18 11.76 -11.83
CA ILE A 89 -3.61 12.63 -10.79
C ILE A 89 -3.27 11.81 -9.54
N VAL A 90 -4.17 10.94 -9.09
CA VAL A 90 -3.93 10.06 -7.94
C VAL A 90 -2.71 9.17 -8.18
N ALA A 91 -2.61 8.55 -9.35
CA ALA A 91 -1.46 7.71 -9.68
C ALA A 91 -0.15 8.52 -9.78
N GLY A 92 -0.21 9.74 -10.30
CA GLY A 92 0.93 10.66 -10.32
C GLY A 92 1.37 11.07 -8.91
N HIS A 93 0.43 11.35 -8.02
CA HIS A 93 0.69 11.69 -6.62
C HIS A 93 1.45 10.56 -5.89
N GLU A 94 0.97 9.33 -6.01
CA GLU A 94 1.66 8.19 -5.38
C GLU A 94 3.03 7.92 -6.02
N LEU A 95 3.17 8.15 -7.32
CA LEU A 95 4.48 8.05 -7.97
C LEU A 95 5.46 9.09 -7.43
N THR A 96 4.99 10.32 -7.17
CA THR A 96 5.85 11.37 -6.60
C THR A 96 6.31 11.08 -5.18
N HIS A 97 5.58 10.26 -4.40
CA HIS A 97 6.05 9.82 -3.09
C HIS A 97 7.31 8.96 -3.14
N GLY A 98 7.62 8.32 -4.26
CA GLY A 98 8.92 7.66 -4.45
C GLY A 98 10.09 8.63 -4.63
N LEU A 99 9.82 9.92 -4.80
CA LEU A 99 10.80 10.96 -5.10
C LEU A 99 10.66 12.18 -4.18
N ASP A 100 9.82 12.11 -3.16
CA ASP A 100 9.71 13.16 -2.15
C ASP A 100 10.87 13.06 -1.13
N ASP A 101 10.85 13.92 -0.12
CA ASP A 101 11.89 14.02 0.90
C ASP A 101 12.11 12.72 1.69
N GLU A 102 11.08 11.89 1.82
CA GLU A 102 11.20 10.55 2.42
C GLU A 102 11.60 9.51 1.38
N GLY A 103 10.93 9.50 0.22
CA GLY A 103 11.12 8.52 -0.85
C GLY A 103 12.53 8.44 -1.40
N VAL A 104 13.21 9.57 -1.59
CA VAL A 104 14.60 9.61 -2.12
C VAL A 104 15.63 8.91 -1.23
N GLN A 105 15.29 8.65 0.03
CA GLN A 105 16.15 7.94 0.98
C GLN A 105 16.16 6.43 0.73
N TRP A 106 15.24 5.92 -0.09
CA TRP A 106 15.06 4.51 -0.39
C TRP A 106 15.59 4.17 -1.78
N GLY A 107 16.36 3.08 -1.86
CA GLY A 107 16.83 2.55 -3.13
C GLY A 107 15.72 1.85 -3.93
N PRO A 108 15.99 1.46 -5.19
CA PRO A 108 15.01 0.80 -6.05
C PRO A 108 14.47 -0.53 -5.50
N SER A 109 15.21 -1.16 -4.59
CA SER A 109 14.80 -2.38 -3.89
C SER A 109 13.91 -2.13 -2.67
N GLY A 110 13.73 -0.87 -2.24
CA GLY A 110 13.07 -0.52 -0.98
C GLY A 110 13.96 -0.66 0.26
N ALA A 111 15.28 -0.69 0.06
CA ALA A 111 16.24 -0.63 1.17
C ALA A 111 16.69 0.81 1.42
N LEU A 112 16.76 1.22 2.69
CA LEU A 112 17.31 2.52 3.06
C LEU A 112 18.75 2.67 2.55
N SER A 113 19.01 3.76 1.84
CA SER A 113 20.35 4.13 1.41
C SER A 113 21.06 4.90 2.53
N THR A 114 21.49 4.20 3.59
CA THR A 114 22.07 4.87 4.78
C THR A 114 23.57 5.16 4.73
N SER A 115 24.17 5.39 3.56
CA SER A 115 25.60 5.78 3.53
C SER A 115 26.01 6.61 2.33
N SER A 116 26.44 7.84 2.61
CA SER A 116 27.23 8.71 1.72
C SER A 116 26.65 8.91 0.32
N CYS A 117 25.55 9.65 0.23
CA CYS A 117 25.07 10.08 -1.08
C CYS A 117 26.07 11.08 -1.70
N THR A 118 27.00 10.59 -2.51
CA THR A 118 27.96 11.44 -3.26
C THR A 118 27.36 11.91 -4.59
N ASN A 119 26.27 11.27 -5.05
CA ASN A 119 25.54 11.59 -6.29
C ASN A 119 24.05 11.24 -6.13
N CYS A 120 23.35 11.97 -5.26
CA CYS A 120 21.89 12.00 -5.29
C CYS A 120 21.51 12.80 -6.55
N THR A 121 21.15 12.11 -7.62
CA THR A 121 20.55 12.76 -8.80
C THR A 121 19.04 12.73 -8.62
N GLY A 122 18.57 13.71 -7.84
CA GLY A 122 17.24 14.28 -8.07
C GLY A 122 17.30 15.25 -9.24
#